data_AF-A0A6N7YA77-F1
#
_entry.id   AF-A0A6N7YA77-F1
#
_cell.length_a   1.000
_cell.length_b   1.000
_cell.length_c   1.000
_cell.angle_alpha   90.00
_cell.angle_beta   90.00
_cell.angle_gamma   90.00
#
_symmetry.space_group_name_H-M   'P 1'
#
loop_
_entity.id
_entity.type
_entity.pdbx_description
1 polymer ?
#
loop_
_entity_poly.entity_id
_entity_poly.type
_entity_poly.pdbx_seq_one_letter_code
_entity_poly.pdbx_strand_id
1 'polypeptide(L)'
;MAEETSYFWLNCGYNRWNHNEPLVGQTTLFESGAQFNPSQGFRSFKQAKVGDKVVFYQVQMDTGLLGFGEITSVQTGAQNKIRVHFQLLEQLKPLTADYLKRSEQLEFRITNMKETLFNQITKDEFDLIVSLGKGETKIPRYFFISEEQEFEPNSYNTLFTHTYNGIKRNGYHFYKQLEIGDQLVFYNKYREQSVIGVGEVSQHLHEKSPIPGRTNSTAIEVYFEKEIEPVTLSTLNKHPKLKNLYYLQENAKQAIASMSRTQFDAILEMSENDGMKSQFEAVKSQGVIDKTDDEDIKPFILLVVDKGEGLKAAENLLQKTNANPVITAGHPDFTEDMLYGKYLPNEAGALYYREGFITNLMPRNDKSYLVIDNFNRIDPDIFQTYINVLEGYEMTLPRYNRDGSMVKWSRKKDSFYHFNPNWHIVGITYDSINDIKQKYTEQFLKYTRIVKVNQD
;
A
#
# COMPACT_ATOMS: atom_id res chain seq x y z
N MET A 1 15.84 -34.07 7.63
CA MET A 1 14.94 -32.99 7.19
C MET A 1 14.08 -32.64 8.38
N ALA A 2 14.26 -31.46 8.98
CA ALA A 2 13.34 -31.01 10.02
C ALA A 2 11.97 -30.79 9.36
N GLU A 3 10.92 -31.41 9.88
CA GLU A 3 9.57 -31.11 9.39
C GLU A 3 9.29 -29.62 9.60
N GLU A 4 8.82 -28.96 8.55
CA GLU A 4 8.48 -27.54 8.57
C GLU A 4 7.30 -27.31 9.52
N THR A 5 7.57 -26.64 10.65
CA THR A 5 6.55 -26.32 11.67
C THR A 5 5.53 -25.37 11.08
N SER A 6 4.25 -25.76 11.14
CA SER A 6 3.14 -24.89 10.75
C SER A 6 2.58 -24.11 11.95
N TYR A 7 1.98 -22.96 11.66
CA TYR A 7 1.44 -22.04 12.65
C TYR A 7 -0.05 -21.82 12.42
N PHE A 8 -0.82 -21.79 13.51
CA PHE A 8 -2.26 -21.70 13.43
C PHE A 8 -2.86 -20.72 14.44
N TRP A 9 -4.04 -20.24 14.12
CA TRP A 9 -4.96 -19.50 14.98
C TRP A 9 -6.20 -20.35 15.23
N LEU A 10 -6.55 -20.56 16.50
CA LEU A 10 -7.72 -21.31 16.93
C LEU A 10 -8.68 -20.41 17.72
N ASN A 11 -9.86 -20.19 17.14
CA ASN A 11 -10.98 -19.56 17.81
C ASN A 11 -11.60 -20.57 18.80
N CYS A 12 -11.59 -20.29 20.10
CA CYS A 12 -12.17 -21.16 21.13
C CYS A 12 -13.30 -20.48 21.91
N GLY A 13 -14.27 -21.28 22.35
CA GLY A 13 -15.28 -20.85 23.31
C GLY A 13 -14.75 -20.86 24.75
N TYR A 14 -15.41 -20.12 25.64
CA TYR A 14 -15.00 -19.98 27.05
C TYR A 14 -14.91 -21.34 27.76
N ASN A 15 -15.92 -22.20 27.57
CA ASN A 15 -16.04 -23.51 28.22
C ASN A 15 -15.05 -24.57 27.72
N ARG A 16 -14.12 -24.22 26.81
CA ARG A 16 -13.11 -25.16 26.30
C ARG A 16 -11.92 -25.32 27.24
N TRP A 17 -11.79 -24.42 28.21
CA TRP A 17 -10.75 -24.38 29.20
C TRP A 17 -11.36 -24.33 30.59
N ASN A 18 -10.70 -24.95 31.57
CA ASN A 18 -11.09 -24.85 32.96
C ASN A 18 -10.44 -23.61 33.57
N HIS A 19 -11.16 -22.48 33.57
CA HIS A 19 -10.68 -21.21 34.12
C HIS A 19 -10.54 -21.20 35.66
N ASN A 20 -10.98 -22.27 36.35
CA ASN A 20 -10.80 -22.42 37.80
C ASN A 20 -9.49 -23.13 38.16
N GLU A 21 -8.74 -23.60 37.16
CA GLU A 21 -7.44 -24.25 37.31
C GLU A 21 -6.38 -23.49 36.49
N PRO A 22 -5.08 -23.68 36.76
CA PRO A 22 -4.03 -23.14 35.91
C PRO A 22 -4.26 -23.56 34.45
N LEU A 23 -4.34 -22.58 33.55
CA LEU A 23 -4.60 -22.83 32.13
C LEU A 23 -3.43 -23.53 31.44
N VAL A 24 -2.20 -23.19 31.85
CA VAL A 24 -0.97 -23.78 31.32
C VAL A 24 -0.94 -25.28 31.63
N GLY A 25 -0.69 -26.07 30.59
CA GLY A 25 -0.66 -27.53 30.65
C GLY A 25 -2.01 -28.20 30.36
N GLN A 26 -3.13 -27.47 30.39
CA GLN A 26 -4.43 -28.02 30.00
C GLN A 26 -4.44 -28.44 28.53
N THR A 27 -5.24 -29.45 28.22
CA THR A 27 -5.43 -29.94 26.86
C THR A 27 -6.88 -29.86 26.42
N THR A 28 -7.11 -29.57 25.14
CA THR A 28 -8.45 -29.50 24.56
C THR A 28 -8.51 -30.22 23.21
N LEU A 29 -9.70 -30.66 22.83
CA LEU A 29 -9.96 -31.46 21.63
C LEU A 29 -10.93 -30.74 20.70
N PHE A 30 -10.57 -30.63 19.42
CA PHE A 30 -11.48 -30.18 18.36
C PHE A 30 -11.62 -31.24 17.26
N GLU A 31 -12.83 -31.33 16.70
CA GLU A 31 -13.18 -32.24 15.60
C GLU A 31 -13.65 -31.43 14.40
N SER A 32 -13.20 -31.81 13.20
CA SER A 32 -13.46 -31.11 11.95
C SER A 32 -14.93 -31.12 11.47
N GLY A 33 -15.85 -31.81 12.17
CA GLY A 33 -17.22 -32.11 11.70
C GLY A 33 -18.38 -31.42 12.43
N ALA A 34 -18.13 -30.57 13.43
CA ALA A 34 -19.20 -30.01 14.27
C ALA A 34 -19.60 -28.58 13.84
N GLN A 35 -20.49 -28.43 12.85
CA GLN A 35 -21.11 -27.14 12.46
C GLN A 35 -20.13 -26.02 12.00
N PHE A 36 -19.42 -26.20 10.87
CA PHE A 36 -18.48 -25.20 10.35
C PHE A 36 -18.63 -24.91 8.85
N ASN A 37 -18.23 -23.72 8.43
CA ASN A 37 -18.07 -23.37 7.02
C ASN A 37 -17.02 -24.32 6.38
N PRO A 38 -17.41 -25.23 5.45
CA PRO A 38 -16.64 -26.43 5.13
C PRO A 38 -15.29 -26.22 4.42
N SER A 39 -15.05 -25.03 3.83
CA SER A 39 -14.01 -24.87 2.81
C SER A 39 -12.61 -24.54 3.36
N GLN A 40 -12.50 -23.76 4.44
CA GLN A 40 -11.19 -23.31 4.97
C GLN A 40 -10.78 -24.02 6.26
N GLY A 41 -11.67 -24.16 7.25
CA GLY A 41 -11.32 -24.84 8.51
C GLY A 41 -10.86 -26.28 8.30
N PHE A 42 -11.54 -27.02 7.41
CA PHE A 42 -11.21 -28.41 7.11
C PHE A 42 -9.82 -28.60 6.48
N ARG A 43 -9.31 -27.62 5.72
CA ARG A 43 -7.95 -27.68 5.16
C ARG A 43 -6.88 -27.56 6.25
N SER A 44 -7.05 -26.62 7.18
CA SER A 44 -6.15 -26.46 8.33
C SER A 44 -6.09 -27.74 9.18
N PHE A 45 -7.24 -28.39 9.41
CA PHE A 45 -7.28 -29.69 10.10
C PHE A 45 -6.52 -30.80 9.36
N LYS A 46 -6.52 -30.81 8.03
CA LYS A 46 -5.77 -31.78 7.22
C LYS A 46 -4.25 -31.56 7.25
N GLN A 47 -3.82 -30.32 7.43
CA GLN A 47 -2.42 -29.94 7.41
C GLN A 47 -1.77 -30.03 8.79
N ALA A 48 -2.56 -30.02 9.86
CA ALA A 48 -2.10 -30.11 11.23
C ALA A 48 -1.25 -31.37 11.49
N LYS A 49 -0.11 -31.16 12.13
CA LYS A 49 0.82 -32.20 12.60
C LYS A 49 1.17 -31.98 14.07
N VAL A 50 1.66 -33.04 14.70
CA VAL A 50 2.19 -32.95 16.06
C VAL A 50 3.40 -32.01 16.08
N GLY A 51 3.44 -31.10 17.05
CA GLY A 51 4.49 -30.09 17.18
C GLY A 51 4.20 -28.74 16.53
N ASP A 52 3.16 -28.66 15.68
CA ASP A 52 2.71 -27.38 15.12
C ASP A 52 2.23 -26.43 16.22
N LYS A 53 2.42 -25.12 16.01
CA LYS A 53 2.16 -24.09 17.02
C LYS A 53 0.82 -23.41 16.80
N VAL A 54 0.14 -23.08 17.89
CA VAL A 54 -1.24 -22.59 17.85
C VAL A 54 -1.42 -21.43 18.81
N VAL A 55 -1.97 -20.32 18.32
CA VAL A 55 -2.54 -19.24 19.14
C VAL A 55 -3.98 -19.57 19.47
N PHE A 56 -4.35 -19.43 20.74
CA PHE A 56 -5.71 -19.60 21.23
C PHE A 56 -6.38 -18.23 21.41
N TYR A 57 -7.49 -18.00 20.72
CA TYR A 57 -8.26 -16.76 20.82
C TYR A 57 -9.68 -17.05 21.28
N GLN A 58 -10.09 -16.43 22.38
CA GLN A 58 -11.39 -16.66 23.00
C GLN A 58 -12.45 -15.70 22.45
N VAL A 59 -13.43 -16.25 21.74
CA VAL A 59 -14.45 -15.46 21.01
C VAL A 59 -15.66 -15.13 21.88
N GLN A 60 -15.93 -15.93 22.91
CA GLN A 60 -17.08 -15.72 23.81
C GLN A 60 -16.72 -14.77 24.95
N MET A 61 -17.65 -13.89 25.32
CA MET A 61 -17.48 -12.90 26.40
C MET A 61 -16.36 -11.87 26.15
N ASP A 62 -16.02 -11.59 24.89
CA ASP A 62 -15.02 -10.57 24.48
C ASP A 62 -13.66 -10.65 25.20
N THR A 63 -13.25 -11.87 25.52
CA THR A 63 -12.10 -12.15 26.39
C THR A 63 -10.74 -12.09 25.65
N GLY A 64 -10.74 -12.18 24.31
CA GLY A 64 -9.54 -11.90 23.51
C GLY A 64 -8.51 -13.04 23.48
N LEU A 65 -7.26 -12.66 23.26
CA LEU A 65 -6.11 -13.57 23.17
C LEU A 65 -5.89 -14.32 24.49
N LEU A 66 -5.93 -15.66 24.46
CA LEU A 66 -5.80 -16.49 25.66
C LEU A 66 -4.36 -16.90 25.92
N GLY A 67 -3.65 -17.34 24.88
CA GLY A 67 -2.37 -18.01 25.03
C GLY A 67 -1.86 -18.57 23.72
N PHE A 68 -0.73 -19.27 23.79
CA PHE A 68 -0.27 -20.11 22.70
C PHE A 68 0.16 -21.48 23.22
N GLY A 69 0.27 -22.43 22.30
CA GLY A 69 0.72 -23.77 22.61
C GLY A 69 0.96 -24.59 21.36
N GLU A 70 0.68 -25.88 21.43
CA GLU A 70 1.01 -26.81 20.36
C GLU A 70 0.00 -27.93 20.17
N ILE A 71 0.09 -28.57 19.01
CA ILE A 71 -0.66 -29.77 18.67
C ILE A 71 0.09 -30.98 19.24
N THR A 72 -0.58 -31.77 20.09
CA THR A 72 0.01 -32.94 20.74
C THR A 72 -0.44 -34.26 20.11
N SER A 73 -1.56 -34.27 19.39
CA SER A 73 -2.07 -35.47 18.74
C SER A 73 -3.03 -35.13 17.60
N VAL A 74 -2.91 -35.85 16.48
CA VAL A 74 -3.81 -35.76 15.31
C VAL A 74 -4.30 -37.16 14.98
N GLN A 75 -5.61 -37.35 14.95
CA GLN A 75 -6.24 -38.65 14.66
C GLN A 75 -7.28 -38.50 13.56
N THR A 76 -7.23 -39.36 12.55
CA THR A 76 -8.27 -39.46 11.53
C THR A 76 -9.23 -40.59 11.89
N GLY A 77 -10.46 -40.23 12.25
CA GLY A 77 -11.52 -41.17 12.60
C GLY A 77 -12.35 -41.62 11.39
N ALA A 78 -13.34 -42.47 11.66
CA ALA A 78 -14.31 -42.90 10.66
C ALA A 78 -15.03 -41.68 10.03
N GLN A 79 -15.37 -41.78 8.73
CA GLN A 79 -15.99 -40.72 7.92
C GLN A 79 -15.11 -39.48 7.64
N ASN A 80 -13.76 -39.62 7.60
CA ASN A 80 -12.81 -38.52 7.34
C ASN A 80 -12.88 -37.36 8.35
N LYS A 81 -13.35 -37.64 9.57
CA LYS A 81 -13.32 -36.68 10.68
C LYS A 81 -11.92 -36.63 11.28
N ILE A 82 -11.35 -35.43 11.36
CA ILE A 82 -10.03 -35.22 11.96
C ILE A 82 -10.23 -34.67 13.37
N ARG A 83 -9.57 -35.31 14.33
CA ARG A 83 -9.53 -34.95 15.75
C ARG A 83 -8.14 -34.45 16.10
N VAL A 84 -8.06 -33.25 16.63
CA VAL A 84 -6.78 -32.61 16.99
C VAL A 84 -6.80 -32.25 18.47
N HIS A 85 -5.79 -32.72 19.20
CA HIS A 85 -5.54 -32.34 20.58
C HIS A 85 -4.52 -31.21 20.61
N PHE A 86 -4.84 -30.20 21.42
CA PHE A 86 -4.02 -29.04 21.64
C PHE A 86 -3.64 -28.97 23.11
N GLN A 87 -2.44 -28.50 23.41
CA GLN A 87 -2.00 -28.18 24.76
C GLN A 87 -1.67 -26.69 24.84
N LEU A 88 -2.13 -26.01 25.89
CA LEU A 88 -1.75 -24.62 26.16
C LEU A 88 -0.41 -24.60 26.90
N LEU A 89 0.60 -23.94 26.33
CA LEU A 89 1.95 -23.89 26.89
C LEU A 89 2.20 -22.60 27.67
N GLU A 90 1.62 -21.48 27.21
CA GLU A 90 1.80 -20.19 27.85
C GLU A 90 0.53 -19.34 27.74
N GLN A 91 0.22 -18.60 28.78
CA GLN A 91 -0.88 -17.65 28.81
C GLN A 91 -0.40 -16.28 28.32
N LEU A 92 -1.23 -15.61 27.52
CA LEU A 92 -0.94 -14.28 26.99
C LEU A 92 -1.94 -13.25 27.56
N LYS A 93 -1.60 -11.96 27.44
CA LYS A 93 -2.52 -10.87 27.78
C LYS A 93 -3.79 -10.95 26.92
N PRO A 94 -4.97 -10.66 27.47
CA PRO A 94 -6.26 -10.72 26.79
C PRO A 94 -6.44 -9.58 25.78
N LEU A 95 -5.69 -9.62 24.68
CA LEU A 95 -5.76 -8.64 23.61
C LEU A 95 -6.97 -8.93 22.71
N THR A 96 -7.80 -7.91 22.49
CA THR A 96 -8.98 -8.04 21.64
C THR A 96 -8.60 -8.06 20.16
N ALA A 97 -9.47 -8.62 19.31
CA ALA A 97 -9.31 -8.57 17.86
C ALA A 97 -9.20 -7.12 17.36
N ASP A 98 -9.93 -6.18 17.96
CA ASP A 98 -9.87 -4.76 17.59
C ASP A 98 -8.53 -4.12 17.95
N TYR A 99 -7.88 -4.57 19.04
CA TYR A 99 -6.50 -4.18 19.33
C TYR A 99 -5.54 -4.75 18.27
N LEU A 100 -5.60 -6.05 18.01
CA LEU A 100 -4.68 -6.73 17.09
C LEU A 100 -4.78 -6.21 15.65
N LYS A 101 -6.00 -5.86 15.19
CA LYS A 101 -6.24 -5.26 13.86
C LYS A 101 -5.63 -3.88 13.66
N ARG A 102 -5.14 -3.22 14.72
CA ARG A 102 -4.37 -1.98 14.58
C ARG A 102 -3.04 -2.21 13.86
N SER A 103 -2.55 -3.46 13.84
CA SER A 103 -1.39 -3.83 13.03
C SER A 103 -1.83 -4.09 11.60
N GLU A 104 -1.24 -3.36 10.64
CA GLU A 104 -1.47 -3.56 9.20
C GLU A 104 -1.20 -5.02 8.78
N GLN A 105 -0.21 -5.68 9.40
CA GLN A 105 0.12 -7.09 9.14
C GLN A 105 -1.00 -8.05 9.57
N LEU A 106 -1.72 -7.73 10.65
CA LEU A 106 -2.75 -8.61 11.22
C LEU A 106 -4.18 -8.23 10.77
N GLU A 107 -4.40 -7.00 10.33
CA GLU A 107 -5.74 -6.48 9.99
C GLU A 107 -6.45 -7.36 8.95
N PHE A 108 -5.80 -7.60 7.81
CA PHE A 108 -6.33 -8.42 6.74
C PHE A 108 -6.57 -9.86 7.20
N ARG A 109 -5.59 -10.44 7.92
CA ARG A 109 -5.67 -11.82 8.42
C ARG A 109 -6.86 -12.00 9.36
N ILE A 110 -6.94 -11.19 10.41
CA ILE A 110 -7.99 -11.29 11.44
C ILE A 110 -9.37 -11.00 10.87
N THR A 111 -9.48 -10.07 9.92
CA THR A 111 -10.75 -9.76 9.26
C THR A 111 -11.26 -10.96 8.45
N ASN A 112 -10.37 -11.69 7.78
CA ASN A 112 -10.73 -12.87 6.99
C ASN A 112 -10.94 -14.15 7.82
N MET A 113 -10.49 -14.19 9.08
CA MET A 113 -10.65 -15.36 9.97
C MET A 113 -11.96 -15.38 10.78
N LYS A 114 -12.81 -14.33 10.69
CA LYS A 114 -13.92 -14.06 11.63
C LYS A 114 -14.95 -15.20 11.80
N GLU A 115 -15.00 -16.19 10.91
CA GLU A 115 -16.01 -17.26 10.93
C GLU A 115 -15.41 -18.67 10.95
N THR A 116 -14.08 -18.79 10.89
CA THR A 116 -13.38 -20.06 10.78
C THR A 116 -12.78 -20.43 12.12
N LEU A 117 -13.05 -21.65 12.58
CA LEU A 117 -12.53 -22.15 13.85
C LEU A 117 -11.00 -22.18 13.89
N PHE A 118 -10.40 -22.74 12.83
CA PHE A 118 -8.99 -23.10 12.81
C PHE A 118 -8.35 -22.64 11.49
N ASN A 119 -7.39 -21.73 11.60
CA ASN A 119 -6.82 -20.98 10.49
C ASN A 119 -5.32 -21.10 10.47
N GLN A 120 -4.73 -21.37 9.31
CA GLN A 120 -3.30 -21.27 9.14
C GLN A 120 -2.88 -19.79 9.11
N ILE A 121 -1.83 -19.47 9.84
CA ILE A 121 -1.17 -18.16 9.87
C ILE A 121 0.30 -18.34 9.52
N THR A 122 0.98 -17.26 9.14
CA THR A 122 2.42 -17.30 8.91
C THR A 122 3.18 -17.30 10.23
N LYS A 123 4.46 -17.69 10.18
CA LYS A 123 5.36 -17.59 11.33
C LYS A 123 5.44 -16.15 11.85
N ASP A 124 5.60 -15.18 10.95
CA ASP A 124 5.72 -13.77 11.33
C ASP A 124 4.44 -13.24 12.01
N GLU A 125 3.26 -13.66 11.52
CA GLU A 125 1.97 -13.35 12.15
C GLU A 125 1.91 -13.96 13.57
N PHE A 126 2.33 -15.23 13.73
CA PHE A 126 2.37 -15.92 15.02
C PHE A 126 3.32 -15.23 16.01
N ASP A 127 4.56 -14.99 15.61
CA ASP A 127 5.61 -14.39 16.44
C ASP A 127 5.19 -12.99 16.90
N LEU A 128 4.58 -12.19 16.00
CA LEU A 128 4.03 -10.88 16.35
C LEU A 128 2.90 -10.98 17.39
N ILE A 129 1.94 -11.88 17.20
CA ILE A 129 0.82 -12.05 18.15
C ILE A 129 1.34 -12.48 19.52
N VAL A 130 2.29 -13.40 19.57
CA VAL A 130 2.90 -13.86 20.82
C VAL A 130 3.65 -12.72 21.51
N SER A 131 4.48 -11.98 20.78
CA SER A 131 5.23 -10.82 21.32
C SER A 131 4.29 -9.73 21.87
N LEU A 132 3.20 -9.43 21.16
CA LEU A 132 2.14 -8.53 21.64
C LEU A 132 1.46 -9.07 22.90
N GLY A 133 1.11 -10.36 22.91
CA GLY A 133 0.48 -11.04 24.03
C GLY A 133 1.35 -11.10 25.29
N LYS A 134 2.68 -11.25 25.13
CA LYS A 134 3.65 -11.14 26.24
C LYS A 134 3.83 -9.69 26.69
N GLY A 135 3.55 -8.74 25.80
CA GLY A 135 3.78 -7.31 26.00
C GLY A 135 5.24 -6.92 25.83
N GLU A 136 6.02 -7.74 25.12
CA GLU A 136 7.40 -7.45 24.71
C GLU A 136 7.40 -6.36 23.62
N THR A 137 6.37 -6.35 22.78
CA THR A 137 6.12 -5.32 21.77
C THR A 137 4.75 -4.68 21.96
N LYS A 138 4.58 -3.46 21.45
CA LYS A 138 3.27 -2.80 21.31
C LYS A 138 3.04 -2.45 19.84
N ILE A 139 1.78 -2.40 19.43
CA ILE A 139 1.44 -1.88 18.11
C ILE A 139 1.66 -0.36 18.12
N PRO A 140 2.55 0.18 17.28
CA PRO A 140 2.77 1.62 17.23
C PRO A 140 1.49 2.31 16.73
N ARG A 141 1.17 3.45 17.32
CA ARG A 141 0.02 4.26 16.96
C ARG A 141 0.47 5.67 16.64
N TYR A 142 -0.20 6.26 15.67
CA TYR A 142 0.22 7.51 15.05
C TYR A 142 -0.93 8.51 15.13
N PHE A 143 -0.62 9.72 15.57
CA PHE A 143 -1.59 10.79 15.70
C PHE A 143 -1.08 12.09 15.09
N PHE A 144 -2.02 12.84 14.55
CA PHE A 144 -1.84 14.21 14.09
C PHE A 144 -2.20 15.14 15.24
N ILE A 145 -1.34 16.10 15.58
CA ILE A 145 -1.64 17.15 16.57
C ILE A 145 -1.54 18.52 15.89
N SER A 146 -2.61 19.30 15.99
CA SER A 146 -2.69 20.67 15.46
C SER A 146 -2.61 21.68 16.60
N GLU A 147 -1.53 22.44 16.61
CA GLU A 147 -1.22 23.43 17.63
C GLU A 147 -0.86 24.79 17.04
N GLU A 148 -0.87 25.77 17.93
CA GLU A 148 -0.55 27.18 17.65
C GLU A 148 0.74 27.61 18.38
N GLN A 149 1.22 26.78 19.32
CA GLN A 149 2.48 27.01 20.02
C GLN A 149 3.67 26.54 19.19
N GLU A 150 4.81 27.17 19.42
CA GLU A 150 6.11 26.70 18.94
C GLU A 150 6.61 25.53 19.80
N PHE A 151 7.47 24.70 19.21
CA PHE A 151 8.08 23.55 19.87
C PHE A 151 9.59 23.59 19.70
N GLU A 152 10.32 23.36 20.78
CA GLU A 152 11.78 23.26 20.73
C GLU A 152 12.18 21.78 20.61
N PRO A 153 13.15 21.41 19.76
CA PRO A 153 13.71 20.06 19.69
C PRO A 153 14.12 19.51 21.06
N ASN A 154 13.87 18.22 21.29
CA ASN A 154 14.16 17.51 22.53
C ASN A 154 13.53 18.12 23.80
N SER A 155 12.28 18.58 23.71
CA SER A 155 11.58 19.22 24.83
C SER A 155 10.25 18.58 25.19
N TYR A 156 9.88 18.64 26.47
CA TYR A 156 8.56 18.24 26.95
C TYR A 156 7.60 19.42 26.93
N ASN A 157 6.42 19.20 26.37
CA ASN A 157 5.42 20.23 26.13
C ASN A 157 4.06 19.80 26.67
N THR A 158 3.34 20.73 27.28
CA THR A 158 2.00 20.50 27.83
C THR A 158 0.95 20.88 26.81
N LEU A 159 0.11 19.92 26.40
CA LEU A 159 -1.02 20.19 25.52
C LEU A 159 -2.32 20.06 26.29
N PHE A 160 -3.03 21.17 26.46
CA PHE A 160 -4.31 21.17 27.12
C PHE A 160 -5.41 20.60 26.22
N THR A 161 -6.29 19.79 26.80
CA THR A 161 -7.35 19.06 26.08
C THR A 161 -8.66 19.85 25.94
N HIS A 162 -8.78 20.95 26.70
CA HIS A 162 -9.90 21.88 26.68
C HIS A 162 -9.41 23.30 26.34
N THR A 163 -10.27 24.16 25.83
CA THR A 163 -10.04 25.61 25.68
C THR A 163 -9.98 26.31 27.05
N TYR A 164 -9.61 27.59 27.10
CA TYR A 164 -9.60 28.39 28.33
C TYR A 164 -10.93 28.38 29.08
N ASN A 165 -12.04 28.35 28.34
CA ASN A 165 -13.41 28.31 28.88
C ASN A 165 -13.88 26.89 29.25
N GLY A 166 -13.03 25.87 29.11
CA GLY A 166 -13.35 24.49 29.49
C GLY A 166 -14.13 23.72 28.44
N ILE A 167 -14.24 24.25 27.21
CA ILE A 167 -14.83 23.53 26.09
C ILE A 167 -13.81 22.51 25.57
N LYS A 168 -14.20 21.24 25.45
CA LYS A 168 -13.36 20.18 24.87
C LYS A 168 -12.86 20.57 23.49
N ARG A 169 -11.57 20.40 23.23
CA ARG A 169 -11.00 20.59 21.89
C ARG A 169 -11.55 19.52 20.95
N ASN A 170 -11.67 19.86 19.66
CA ASN A 170 -12.16 18.93 18.66
C ASN A 170 -11.21 17.73 18.54
N GLY A 171 -11.78 16.52 18.50
CA GLY A 171 -11.01 15.28 18.61
C GLY A 171 -10.79 14.79 20.03
N TYR A 172 -11.46 15.36 21.04
CA TYR A 172 -11.23 15.01 22.45
C TYR A 172 -11.22 13.50 22.78
N HIS A 173 -12.01 12.70 22.06
CA HIS A 173 -12.03 11.26 22.25
C HIS A 173 -10.66 10.59 21.96
N PHE A 174 -9.84 11.15 21.06
CA PHE A 174 -8.49 10.66 20.80
C PHE A 174 -7.56 10.89 21.98
N TYR A 175 -7.67 12.01 22.71
CA TYR A 175 -6.87 12.22 23.94
C TYR A 175 -7.09 11.11 24.98
N LYS A 176 -8.31 10.57 25.07
CA LYS A 176 -8.62 9.44 25.96
C LYS A 176 -8.03 8.11 25.49
N GLN A 177 -7.67 8.01 24.22
CA GLN A 177 -7.14 6.79 23.61
C GLN A 177 -5.61 6.76 23.62
N LEU A 178 -4.96 7.91 23.78
CA LEU A 178 -3.49 8.00 23.78
C LEU A 178 -2.89 7.12 24.88
N GLU A 179 -1.75 6.51 24.62
CA GLU A 179 -0.89 5.86 25.61
C GLU A 179 0.51 6.46 25.51
N ILE A 180 1.28 6.31 26.58
CA ILE A 180 2.69 6.71 26.59
C ILE A 180 3.44 5.94 25.48
N GLY A 181 4.19 6.67 24.66
CA GLY A 181 4.94 6.18 23.50
C GLY A 181 4.19 6.25 22.15
N ASP A 182 2.93 6.68 22.14
CA ASP A 182 2.23 6.94 20.87
C ASP A 182 2.95 8.04 20.08
N GLN A 183 3.13 7.79 18.78
CA GLN A 183 3.87 8.66 17.87
C GLN A 183 3.00 9.81 17.36
N LEU A 184 3.60 10.98 17.23
CA LEU A 184 2.93 12.23 16.94
C LEU A 184 3.61 12.93 15.76
N VAL A 185 2.82 13.45 14.83
CA VAL A 185 3.25 14.56 13.96
C VAL A 185 2.67 15.87 14.48
N PHE A 186 3.50 16.90 14.50
CA PHE A 186 3.13 18.23 14.99
C PHE A 186 2.86 19.15 13.81
N TYR A 187 1.62 19.59 13.70
CA TYR A 187 1.18 20.58 12.73
C TYR A 187 0.98 21.93 13.41
N ASN A 188 1.65 22.95 12.87
CA ASN A 188 1.59 24.29 13.40
C ASN A 188 0.82 25.21 12.43
N LYS A 189 -0.27 25.80 12.93
CA LYS A 189 -1.14 26.67 12.13
C LYS A 189 -0.50 27.99 11.75
N TYR A 190 0.49 28.46 12.51
CA TYR A 190 1.19 29.72 12.29
C TYR A 190 2.48 29.56 11.48
N ARG A 191 2.98 28.33 11.31
CA ARG A 191 4.09 27.99 10.43
C ARG A 191 3.60 27.61 9.04
N GLU A 192 2.95 28.56 8.37
CA GLU A 192 2.39 28.38 7.02
C GLU A 192 1.45 27.17 6.90
N GLN A 193 0.77 26.81 8.00
CA GLN A 193 -0.10 25.64 8.04
C GLN A 193 0.65 24.35 7.65
N SER A 194 1.71 24.02 8.39
CA SER A 194 2.63 22.92 8.03
C SER A 194 2.80 21.90 9.15
N VAL A 195 3.11 20.66 8.79
CA VAL A 195 3.73 19.71 9.72
C VAL A 195 5.19 20.11 9.88
N ILE A 196 5.64 20.30 11.13
CA ILE A 196 6.93 20.89 11.49
C ILE A 196 7.85 19.96 12.27
N GLY A 197 7.33 18.84 12.78
CA GLY A 197 8.15 17.93 13.57
C GLY A 197 7.42 16.67 13.99
N VAL A 198 8.17 15.82 14.69
CA VAL A 198 7.71 14.55 15.26
C VAL A 198 8.05 14.43 16.73
N GLY A 199 7.36 13.51 17.39
CA GLY A 199 7.66 13.13 18.75
C GLY A 199 6.67 12.11 19.27
N GLU A 200 6.48 12.09 20.58
CA GLU A 200 5.67 11.06 21.23
C GLU A 200 4.90 11.57 22.45
N VAL A 201 3.86 10.83 22.84
CA VAL A 201 3.16 11.07 24.10
C VAL A 201 4.05 10.63 25.26
N SER A 202 4.44 11.55 26.13
CA SER A 202 5.27 11.26 27.30
C SER A 202 4.44 11.01 28.56
N GLN A 203 3.25 11.62 28.66
CA GLN A 203 2.34 11.41 29.78
C GLN A 203 0.89 11.41 29.31
N HIS A 204 0.14 10.39 29.76
CA HIS A 204 -1.30 10.31 29.51
C HIS A 204 -2.07 11.45 30.20
N LEU A 205 -3.36 11.54 29.89
CA LEU A 205 -4.29 12.54 30.40
C LEU A 205 -4.23 12.65 31.93
N HIS A 206 -3.94 13.85 32.43
CA HIS A 206 -3.85 14.16 33.85
C HIS A 206 -4.33 15.61 34.10
N GLU A 207 -4.61 15.93 35.35
CA GLU A 207 -4.99 17.29 35.75
C GLU A 207 -3.77 18.04 36.30
N LYS A 208 -3.52 19.24 35.79
CA LYS A 208 -2.56 20.16 36.40
C LYS A 208 -3.19 21.00 37.50
N SER A 209 -2.35 21.60 38.35
CA SER A 209 -2.78 22.58 39.33
C SER A 209 -3.63 23.69 38.68
N PRO A 210 -4.61 24.27 39.40
CA PRO A 210 -5.45 25.33 38.87
C PRO A 210 -4.62 26.48 38.29
N ILE A 211 -4.93 26.85 37.04
CA ILE A 211 -4.24 27.93 36.32
C ILE A 211 -5.18 29.14 36.28
N PRO A 212 -4.74 30.33 36.73
CA PRO A 212 -5.56 31.54 36.66
C PRO A 212 -6.13 31.79 35.25
N GLY A 213 -7.43 32.05 35.17
CA GLY A 213 -8.13 32.31 33.90
C GLY A 213 -8.49 31.07 33.09
N ARG A 214 -8.13 29.86 33.52
CA ARG A 214 -8.52 28.60 32.87
C ARG A 214 -9.49 27.80 33.73
N THR A 215 -10.62 27.40 33.17
CA THR A 215 -11.64 26.63 33.92
C THR A 215 -11.35 25.13 33.99
N ASN A 216 -10.52 24.59 33.09
CA ASN A 216 -10.11 23.18 33.09
C ASN A 216 -8.61 23.04 32.74
N SER A 217 -7.86 22.39 33.62
CA SER A 217 -6.42 22.17 33.52
C SER A 217 -6.04 20.75 33.08
N THR A 218 -6.97 19.99 32.51
CA THR A 218 -6.70 18.64 32.00
C THR A 218 -5.81 18.70 30.75
N ALA A 219 -4.66 18.02 30.79
CA ALA A 219 -3.65 18.06 29.75
C ALA A 219 -3.04 16.67 29.48
N ILE A 220 -2.30 16.57 28.38
CA ILE A 220 -1.31 15.52 28.12
C ILE A 220 0.08 16.17 28.11
N GLU A 221 1.12 15.38 28.37
CA GLU A 221 2.49 15.80 28.05
C GLU A 221 2.96 15.07 26.80
N VAL A 222 3.66 15.80 25.95
CA VAL A 222 4.26 15.29 24.72
C VAL A 222 5.74 15.64 24.71
N TYR A 223 6.56 14.72 24.23
CA TYR A 223 7.95 14.97 23.94
C TYR A 223 8.07 15.32 22.46
N PHE A 224 8.56 16.52 22.16
CA PHE A 224 8.88 16.92 20.79
C PHE A 224 10.33 16.50 20.52
N GLU A 225 10.51 15.51 19.67
CA GLU A 225 11.81 14.87 19.45
C GLU A 225 12.69 15.73 18.56
N LYS A 226 12.21 16.01 17.34
CA LYS A 226 12.96 16.75 16.34
C LYS A 226 12.03 17.54 15.42
N GLU A 227 12.56 18.66 14.93
CA GLU A 227 12.01 19.32 13.76
C GLU A 227 12.25 18.48 12.50
N ILE A 228 11.36 18.63 11.53
CA ILE A 228 11.49 18.08 10.19
C ILE A 228 11.29 19.22 9.18
N GLU A 229 11.72 19.03 7.93
CA GLU A 229 11.47 20.02 6.88
C GLU A 229 9.96 20.25 6.73
N PRO A 230 9.46 21.50 6.86
CA PRO A 230 8.03 21.75 6.96
C PRO A 230 7.23 21.30 5.73
N VAL A 231 6.16 20.53 5.96
CA VAL A 231 5.26 20.08 4.89
C VAL A 231 3.92 20.82 4.99
N THR A 232 3.70 21.79 4.09
CA THR A 232 2.50 22.63 4.09
C THR A 232 1.22 21.83 3.83
N LEU A 233 0.08 22.35 4.30
CA LEU A 233 -1.26 21.82 4.07
C LEU A 233 -1.56 21.62 2.58
N SER A 234 -1.16 22.59 1.75
CA SER A 234 -1.34 22.55 0.30
C SER A 234 -0.60 21.37 -0.34
N THR A 235 0.54 21.02 0.23
CA THR A 235 1.40 19.91 -0.21
C THR A 235 0.85 18.58 0.29
N LEU A 236 0.49 18.49 1.57
CA LEU A 236 -0.16 17.30 2.16
C LEU A 236 -1.40 16.89 1.36
N ASN A 237 -2.24 17.85 0.96
CA ASN A 237 -3.46 17.61 0.19
C ASN A 237 -3.22 17.12 -1.25
N LYS A 238 -2.00 17.21 -1.78
CA LYS A 238 -1.64 16.64 -3.09
C LYS A 238 -1.31 15.15 -3.00
N HIS A 239 -0.95 14.65 -1.83
CA HIS A 239 -0.52 13.25 -1.69
C HIS A 239 -1.72 12.28 -1.72
N PRO A 240 -1.71 11.21 -2.54
CA PRO A 240 -2.87 10.33 -2.70
C PRO A 240 -3.39 9.68 -1.41
N LYS A 241 -2.50 9.41 -0.43
CA LYS A 241 -2.87 8.81 0.87
C LYS A 241 -3.35 9.83 1.91
N LEU A 242 -3.11 11.12 1.68
CA LEU A 242 -3.39 12.21 2.63
C LEU A 242 -4.48 13.17 2.14
N LYS A 243 -4.74 13.20 0.84
CA LYS A 243 -5.82 14.00 0.25
C LYS A 243 -7.17 13.63 0.87
N ASN A 244 -8.02 14.63 1.08
CA ASN A 244 -9.37 14.50 1.64
C ASN A 244 -9.44 14.02 3.10
N LEU A 245 -8.33 13.98 3.84
CA LEU A 245 -8.41 13.74 5.28
C LEU A 245 -9.14 14.92 5.95
N TYR A 246 -10.17 14.59 6.73
CA TYR A 246 -11.07 15.60 7.32
C TYR A 246 -10.35 16.61 8.23
N TYR A 247 -9.20 16.23 8.78
CA TYR A 247 -8.37 17.07 9.65
C TYR A 247 -7.28 17.85 8.90
N LEU A 248 -7.13 17.64 7.59
CA LEU A 248 -6.24 18.39 6.70
C LEU A 248 -7.03 19.29 5.73
N GLN A 249 -8.22 19.73 6.12
CA GLN A 249 -8.99 20.74 5.38
C GLN A 249 -8.66 22.14 5.90
N GLU A 250 -8.69 23.17 5.06
CA GLU A 250 -8.36 24.55 5.45
C GLU A 250 -9.21 25.08 6.63
N ASN A 251 -10.46 24.63 6.72
CA ASN A 251 -11.40 25.00 7.78
C ASN A 251 -11.45 23.96 8.92
N ALA A 252 -10.59 22.94 8.91
CA ALA A 252 -10.58 21.90 9.92
C ALA A 252 -10.19 22.51 11.27
N LYS A 253 -11.08 22.36 12.26
CA LYS A 253 -10.81 22.78 13.64
C LYS A 253 -10.29 21.63 14.51
N GLN A 254 -9.89 20.51 13.90
CA GLN A 254 -9.50 19.30 14.60
C GLN A 254 -8.15 19.54 15.32
N ALA A 255 -8.12 19.37 16.64
CA ALA A 255 -6.88 19.53 17.41
C ALA A 255 -6.02 18.26 17.41
N ILE A 256 -6.67 17.10 17.36
CA ILE A 256 -6.01 15.80 17.31
C ILE A 256 -6.78 14.83 16.43
N ALA A 257 -6.09 14.01 15.66
CA ALA A 257 -6.69 12.92 14.89
C ALA A 257 -5.80 11.68 14.91
N SER A 258 -6.40 10.49 14.84
CA SER A 258 -5.63 9.28 14.53
C SER A 258 -5.27 9.22 13.06
N MET A 259 -4.14 8.58 12.76
CA MET A 259 -3.70 8.30 11.40
C MET A 259 -3.16 6.87 11.30
N SER A 260 -3.15 6.32 10.09
CA SER A 260 -2.49 5.04 9.82
C SER A 260 -0.97 5.24 9.77
N ARG A 261 -0.22 4.14 9.92
CA ARG A 261 1.22 4.14 9.69
C ARG A 261 1.57 4.67 8.31
N THR A 262 0.88 4.15 7.29
CA THR A 262 1.02 4.60 5.90
C THR A 262 0.78 6.10 5.68
N GLN A 263 -0.01 6.77 6.51
CA GLN A 263 -0.20 8.22 6.46
C GLN A 263 0.94 8.95 7.18
N PHE A 264 1.36 8.46 8.35
CA PHE A 264 2.50 9.00 9.08
C PHE A 264 3.79 8.94 8.24
N ASP A 265 4.11 7.76 7.69
CA ASP A 265 5.28 7.54 6.85
C ASP A 265 5.24 8.44 5.61
N ALA A 266 4.08 8.62 4.98
CA ALA A 266 3.94 9.52 3.84
C ALA A 266 4.25 10.99 4.19
N ILE A 267 3.90 11.45 5.39
CA ILE A 267 4.24 12.82 5.84
C ILE A 267 5.75 12.96 6.01
N LEU A 268 6.41 11.96 6.59
CA LEU A 268 7.86 11.96 6.76
C LEU A 268 8.60 11.90 5.43
N GLU A 269 8.19 11.00 4.53
CA GLU A 269 8.74 10.93 3.18
C GLU A 269 8.57 12.27 2.44
N MET A 270 7.43 12.94 2.60
CA MET A 270 7.23 14.26 2.00
C MET A 270 8.14 15.33 2.61
N SER A 271 8.46 15.24 3.89
CA SER A 271 9.38 16.15 4.57
C SER A 271 10.81 15.96 4.07
N GLU A 272 11.31 14.72 4.05
CA GLU A 272 12.65 14.38 3.56
C GLU A 272 12.86 14.77 2.08
N ASN A 273 11.78 14.86 1.31
CA ASN A 273 11.80 15.16 -0.13
C ASN A 273 11.27 16.56 -0.49
N ASP A 274 11.46 17.59 0.34
CA ASP A 274 11.07 18.99 0.07
C ASP A 274 9.61 19.16 -0.41
N GLY A 275 8.67 18.40 0.15
CA GLY A 275 7.25 18.56 -0.11
C GLY A 275 6.79 18.20 -1.53
N MET A 276 7.49 17.27 -2.19
CA MET A 276 7.32 16.75 -3.58
C MET A 276 8.44 17.14 -4.54
N LYS A 277 9.71 16.89 -4.18
CA LYS A 277 10.66 16.46 -5.22
C LYS A 277 10.26 15.05 -5.62
N SER A 278 9.61 14.98 -6.78
CA SER A 278 9.39 13.74 -7.49
C SER A 278 10.74 13.02 -7.61
N GLN A 279 10.81 11.73 -7.27
CA GLN A 279 11.93 10.78 -7.58
C GLN A 279 12.35 10.77 -9.07
N PHE A 280 11.73 11.62 -9.87
CA PHE A 280 11.74 11.73 -11.31
C PHE A 280 11.88 13.21 -11.64
N GLU A 281 13.06 13.64 -12.08
CA GLU A 281 13.25 14.96 -12.66
C GLU A 281 12.95 14.91 -14.16
N ALA A 282 11.99 15.73 -14.60
CA ALA A 282 11.75 15.92 -16.02
C ALA A 282 12.89 16.78 -16.59
N VAL A 283 13.62 16.25 -17.58
CA VAL A 283 14.68 17.01 -18.25
C VAL A 283 14.02 18.09 -19.10
N LYS A 284 14.27 19.37 -18.80
CA LYS A 284 13.81 20.47 -19.65
C LYS A 284 14.52 20.37 -21.01
N SER A 285 13.75 20.21 -22.07
CA SER A 285 14.24 20.31 -23.45
C SER A 285 14.57 21.77 -23.75
N GLN A 286 15.85 22.14 -23.62
CA GLN A 286 16.33 23.45 -24.07
C GLN A 286 16.29 23.49 -25.61
N GLY A 287 15.24 24.12 -26.14
CA GLY A 287 15.13 24.70 -27.48
C GLY A 287 15.07 23.73 -28.66
N VAL A 288 13.86 23.43 -29.16
CA VAL A 288 13.49 23.35 -30.59
C VAL A 288 11.95 23.55 -30.71
N ILE A 289 11.57 24.68 -31.31
CA ILE A 289 10.35 25.03 -32.08
C ILE A 289 8.98 25.17 -31.35
N ASP A 290 8.25 26.17 -31.85
CA ASP A 290 7.11 26.92 -31.33
C ASP A 290 5.83 26.16 -30.96
N LYS A 291 5.23 26.67 -29.88
CA LYS A 291 3.80 26.87 -29.59
C LYS A 291 2.82 26.44 -30.69
N THR A 292 2.22 25.27 -30.49
CA THR A 292 0.83 24.97 -30.86
C THR A 292 0.23 24.09 -29.77
N ASP A 293 -1.08 24.24 -29.52
CA ASP A 293 -1.89 23.72 -28.38
C ASP A 293 -1.96 22.18 -28.20
N ASP A 294 -0.94 21.42 -28.62
CA ASP A 294 -0.85 19.94 -28.55
C ASP A 294 0.14 19.47 -27.44
N GLU A 295 0.52 20.35 -26.49
CA GLU A 295 1.54 20.10 -25.45
C GLU A 295 1.24 18.90 -24.51
N ASP A 296 0.00 18.43 -24.43
CA ASP A 296 -0.42 17.49 -23.37
C ASP A 296 -0.27 16.01 -23.72
N ILE A 297 -0.02 15.63 -24.99
CA ILE A 297 -0.04 14.21 -25.39
C ILE A 297 1.40 13.67 -25.51
N LYS A 298 1.94 13.16 -24.40
CA LYS A 298 3.23 12.45 -24.35
C LYS A 298 3.08 11.02 -23.83
N PRO A 299 2.62 10.08 -24.67
CA PRO A 299 2.34 8.71 -24.24
C PRO A 299 3.60 7.91 -23.91
N PHE A 300 4.77 8.32 -24.40
CA PHE A 300 6.03 7.67 -24.06
C PHE A 300 6.67 8.34 -22.84
N ILE A 301 7.04 7.53 -21.85
CA ILE A 301 7.84 7.95 -20.70
C ILE A 301 9.13 7.16 -20.74
N LEU A 302 10.25 7.82 -21.02
CA LEU A 302 11.58 7.21 -20.93
C LEU A 302 12.17 7.46 -19.55
N LEU A 303 12.28 6.40 -18.75
CA LEU A 303 12.94 6.39 -17.45
C LEU A 303 14.43 6.12 -17.64
N VAL A 304 15.26 7.13 -17.37
CA VAL A 304 16.72 7.02 -17.36
C VAL A 304 17.16 6.57 -15.97
N VAL A 305 17.73 5.38 -15.91
CA VAL A 305 18.10 4.69 -14.66
C VAL A 305 19.49 4.08 -14.77
N ASP A 306 20.12 3.84 -13.63
CA ASP A 306 21.32 3.02 -13.57
C ASP A 306 21.00 1.53 -13.61
N LYS A 307 21.99 0.73 -14.01
CA LYS A 307 21.83 -0.72 -14.19
C LYS A 307 21.40 -1.39 -12.89
N GLY A 308 20.27 -2.11 -12.94
CA GLY A 308 19.77 -2.94 -11.85
C GLY A 308 18.58 -2.34 -11.08
N GLU A 309 18.25 -1.07 -11.27
CA GLU A 309 17.17 -0.39 -10.52
C GLU A 309 15.92 -0.07 -11.36
N GLY A 310 15.96 -0.38 -12.65
CA GLY A 310 14.96 0.06 -13.62
C GLY A 310 13.52 -0.37 -13.34
N LEU A 311 13.31 -1.65 -13.04
CA LEU A 311 11.97 -2.18 -12.76
C LEU A 311 11.38 -1.60 -11.48
N LYS A 312 12.20 -1.44 -10.43
CA LYS A 312 11.80 -0.82 -9.16
C LYS A 312 11.38 0.64 -9.36
N ALA A 313 12.12 1.39 -10.17
CA ALA A 313 11.77 2.76 -10.51
C ALA A 313 10.45 2.83 -11.30
N ALA A 314 10.23 1.92 -12.26
CA ALA A 314 8.96 1.85 -12.99
C ALA A 314 7.78 1.49 -12.07
N GLU A 315 7.95 0.55 -11.14
CA GLU A 315 6.94 0.21 -10.13
C GLU A 315 6.58 1.42 -9.25
N ASN A 316 7.56 2.18 -8.78
CA ASN A 316 7.32 3.40 -7.99
C ASN A 316 6.54 4.46 -8.79
N LEU A 317 6.84 4.63 -10.08
CA LEU A 317 6.10 5.54 -10.96
C LEU A 317 4.63 5.10 -11.08
N LEU A 318 4.40 3.80 -11.28
CA LEU A 318 3.07 3.25 -11.55
C LEU A 318 2.19 3.12 -10.31
N GLN A 319 2.78 2.94 -9.12
CA GLN A 319 2.05 3.01 -7.86
C GLN A 319 1.40 4.38 -7.66
N LYS A 320 2.06 5.47 -8.09
CA LYS A 320 1.48 6.83 -8.03
C LYS A 320 0.27 7.00 -8.96
N THR A 321 0.24 6.29 -10.09
CA THR A 321 -0.83 6.40 -11.09
C THR A 321 -1.96 5.39 -10.92
N ASN A 322 -1.83 4.44 -9.97
CA ASN A 322 -2.78 3.34 -9.74
C ASN A 322 -3.04 2.54 -11.03
N ALA A 323 -1.98 2.35 -11.82
CA ALA A 323 -2.00 1.62 -13.08
C ALA A 323 -1.60 0.15 -12.89
N ASN A 324 -2.18 -0.75 -13.70
CA ASN A 324 -1.81 -2.14 -13.83
C ASN A 324 -0.71 -2.28 -14.91
N PRO A 325 0.56 -2.54 -14.55
CA PRO A 325 1.60 -2.77 -15.53
C PRO A 325 1.45 -4.11 -16.24
N VAL A 326 1.73 -4.09 -17.55
CA VAL A 326 2.19 -5.26 -18.29
C VAL A 326 3.66 -5.05 -18.61
N ILE A 327 4.51 -5.88 -18.01
CA ILE A 327 5.97 -5.75 -18.09
C ILE A 327 6.50 -6.70 -19.17
N THR A 328 7.36 -6.18 -20.03
CA THR A 328 8.12 -6.94 -21.02
C THR A 328 9.58 -6.45 -21.07
N ALA A 329 10.46 -7.21 -21.70
CA ALA A 329 11.85 -6.85 -21.90
C ALA A 329 12.11 -6.57 -23.39
N GLY A 330 12.82 -5.48 -23.65
CA GLY A 330 13.31 -5.08 -24.95
C GLY A 330 14.43 -5.97 -25.44
N HIS A 331 14.30 -6.39 -26.69
CA HIS A 331 15.25 -7.22 -27.41
C HIS A 331 15.43 -6.64 -28.82
N PRO A 332 16.59 -6.80 -29.49
CA PRO A 332 16.76 -6.37 -30.87
C PRO A 332 15.74 -6.97 -31.86
N ASP A 333 15.17 -8.14 -31.54
CA ASP A 333 14.12 -8.80 -32.33
C ASP A 333 12.70 -8.33 -31.99
N PHE A 334 12.57 -7.22 -31.25
CA PHE A 334 11.26 -6.67 -30.91
C PHE A 334 10.66 -6.00 -32.16
N THR A 335 9.49 -6.48 -32.61
CA THR A 335 8.92 -6.08 -33.90
C THR A 335 7.58 -5.36 -33.77
N GLU A 336 7.15 -4.70 -34.86
CA GLU A 336 5.81 -4.10 -34.99
C GLU A 336 4.68 -5.11 -34.71
N ASP A 337 4.83 -6.37 -35.13
CA ASP A 337 3.85 -7.44 -34.85
C ASP A 337 3.60 -7.62 -33.35
N MET A 338 4.63 -7.42 -32.51
CA MET A 338 4.49 -7.54 -31.05
C MET A 338 3.69 -6.37 -30.48
N LEU A 339 3.76 -5.19 -31.09
CA LEU A 339 3.03 -3.99 -30.66
C LEU A 339 1.59 -3.96 -31.17
N TYR A 340 1.40 -4.23 -32.46
CA TYR A 340 0.12 -4.04 -33.13
C TYR A 340 -0.65 -5.34 -33.33
N GLY A 341 0.03 -6.48 -33.33
CA GLY A 341 -0.56 -7.81 -33.49
C GLY A 341 -0.31 -8.39 -34.87
N LYS A 342 -0.57 -9.70 -35.01
CA LYS A 342 -0.42 -10.44 -36.26
C LYS A 342 -1.38 -11.61 -36.36
N TYR A 343 -1.56 -12.10 -37.58
CA TYR A 343 -2.23 -13.37 -37.82
C TYR A 343 -1.31 -14.54 -37.50
N LEU A 344 -1.82 -15.49 -36.71
CA LEU A 344 -1.15 -16.73 -36.37
C LEU A 344 -2.01 -17.91 -36.83
N PRO A 345 -1.41 -18.98 -37.36
CA PRO A 345 -2.15 -20.21 -37.63
C PRO A 345 -2.49 -20.91 -36.31
N ASN A 346 -3.69 -21.47 -36.22
CA ASN A 346 -4.04 -22.44 -35.17
C ASN A 346 -3.65 -23.87 -35.57
N GLU A 347 -3.89 -24.85 -34.70
CA GLU A 347 -3.58 -26.26 -34.93
C GLU A 347 -4.25 -26.85 -36.19
N ALA A 348 -5.36 -26.25 -36.65
CA ALA A 348 -6.07 -26.62 -37.87
C ALA A 348 -5.62 -25.83 -39.11
N GLY A 349 -4.59 -24.97 -39.01
CA GLY A 349 -4.08 -24.13 -40.09
C GLY A 349 -4.92 -22.88 -40.39
N ALA A 350 -6.01 -22.64 -39.65
CA ALA A 350 -6.80 -21.43 -39.79
C ALA A 350 -6.13 -20.25 -39.08
N LEU A 351 -6.12 -19.08 -39.73
CA LEU A 351 -5.51 -17.87 -39.20
C LEU A 351 -6.44 -17.21 -38.17
N TYR A 352 -5.91 -16.90 -36.99
CA TYR A 352 -6.57 -16.04 -36.02
C TYR A 352 -5.69 -14.80 -35.75
N TYR A 353 -6.33 -13.65 -35.55
CA TYR A 353 -5.61 -12.43 -35.21
C TYR A 353 -5.28 -12.42 -33.72
N ARG A 354 -4.00 -12.30 -33.38
CA ARG A 354 -3.54 -12.07 -32.01
C ARG A 354 -3.19 -10.59 -31.85
N GLU A 355 -3.87 -9.91 -30.94
CA GLU A 355 -3.56 -8.51 -30.59
C GLU A 355 -2.15 -8.39 -30.00
N GLY A 356 -1.46 -7.30 -30.35
CA GLY A 356 -0.16 -6.94 -29.79
C GLY A 356 -0.33 -6.12 -28.50
N PHE A 357 0.77 -5.70 -27.89
CA PHE A 357 0.75 -4.96 -26.64
C PHE A 357 -0.10 -3.68 -26.72
N ILE A 358 0.10 -2.84 -27.74
CA ILE A 358 -0.65 -1.58 -27.87
C ILE A 358 -2.11 -1.84 -28.17
N THR A 359 -2.40 -2.70 -29.15
CA THR A 359 -3.79 -2.98 -29.59
C THR A 359 -4.61 -3.76 -28.56
N ASN A 360 -3.97 -4.49 -27.64
CA ASN A 360 -4.66 -5.16 -26.55
C ASN A 360 -4.85 -4.25 -25.32
N LEU A 361 -3.82 -3.49 -24.94
CA LEU A 361 -3.80 -2.76 -23.66
C LEU A 361 -4.48 -1.39 -23.74
N MET A 362 -4.18 -0.60 -24.78
CA MET A 362 -4.66 0.78 -24.92
C MET A 362 -6.19 0.91 -25.03
N PRO A 363 -6.89 0.07 -25.83
CA PRO A 363 -8.32 0.29 -26.10
C PRO A 363 -9.25 -0.10 -24.95
N ARG A 364 -8.75 -0.83 -23.94
CA ARG A 364 -9.60 -1.51 -22.94
C ARG A 364 -9.67 -0.81 -21.58
N ASN A 365 -8.61 -0.13 -21.15
CA ASN A 365 -8.53 0.41 -19.79
C ASN A 365 -7.51 1.57 -19.71
N ASP A 366 -7.91 2.72 -19.16
CA ASP A 366 -7.04 3.86 -18.87
C ASP A 366 -6.04 3.59 -17.74
N LYS A 367 -6.20 2.47 -17.02
CA LYS A 367 -5.28 2.01 -15.99
C LYS A 367 -4.25 1.00 -16.46
N SER A 368 -4.27 0.50 -17.69
CA SER A 368 -3.27 -0.49 -18.15
C SER A 368 -2.04 0.21 -18.72
N TYR A 369 -0.82 -0.05 -18.24
CA TYR A 369 0.40 0.58 -18.77
C TYR A 369 1.33 -0.49 -19.36
N LEU A 370 2.03 -0.19 -20.45
CA LEU A 370 3.07 -1.08 -21.00
C LEU A 370 4.43 -0.66 -20.46
N VAL A 371 5.11 -1.54 -19.74
CA VAL A 371 6.49 -1.31 -19.26
C VAL A 371 7.45 -2.15 -20.09
N ILE A 372 8.47 -1.51 -20.65
CA ILE A 372 9.49 -2.16 -21.46
C ILE A 372 10.85 -1.92 -20.80
N ASP A 373 11.40 -2.96 -20.17
CA ASP A 373 12.78 -2.93 -19.67
C ASP A 373 13.79 -3.01 -20.82
N ASN A 374 15.01 -2.49 -20.65
CA ASN A 374 16.03 -2.44 -21.71
C ASN A 374 15.52 -1.80 -23.02
N PHE A 375 14.75 -0.71 -22.92
CA PHE A 375 14.19 0.00 -24.07
C PHE A 375 15.28 0.48 -25.03
N ASN A 376 16.49 0.73 -24.54
CA ASN A 376 17.64 1.04 -25.37
C ASN A 376 18.06 -0.07 -26.35
N ARG A 377 17.52 -1.28 -26.22
CA ARG A 377 17.77 -2.39 -27.17
C ARG A 377 16.77 -2.45 -28.33
N ILE A 378 15.74 -1.61 -28.30
CA ILE A 378 14.68 -1.59 -29.32
C ILE A 378 14.93 -0.43 -30.28
N ASP A 379 14.63 -0.67 -31.55
CA ASP A 379 14.53 0.38 -32.56
C ASP A 379 13.20 1.15 -32.39
N PRO A 380 13.19 2.45 -32.07
CA PRO A 380 11.95 3.20 -31.87
C PRO A 380 11.08 3.30 -33.13
N ASP A 381 11.60 3.04 -34.33
CA ASP A 381 10.85 3.16 -35.58
C ASP A 381 9.67 2.18 -35.64
N ILE A 382 9.70 1.09 -34.87
CA ILE A 382 8.55 0.18 -34.73
C ILE A 382 7.32 0.88 -34.12
N PHE A 383 7.48 2.05 -33.51
CA PHE A 383 6.38 2.85 -32.97
C PHE A 383 5.82 3.85 -34.00
N GLN A 384 6.35 3.90 -35.23
CA GLN A 384 5.96 4.91 -36.22
C GLN A 384 4.46 4.89 -36.52
N THR A 385 3.84 3.70 -36.59
CA THR A 385 2.40 3.58 -36.79
C THR A 385 1.62 4.27 -35.66
N TYR A 386 2.09 4.17 -34.42
CA TYR A 386 1.47 4.86 -33.28
C TYR A 386 1.71 6.38 -33.36
N ILE A 387 2.93 6.81 -33.66
CA ILE A 387 3.29 8.23 -33.81
C ILE A 387 2.45 8.89 -34.91
N ASN A 388 2.24 8.22 -36.04
CA ASN A 388 1.38 8.75 -37.11
C ASN A 388 -0.06 8.96 -36.62
N VAL A 389 -0.60 8.07 -35.79
CA VAL A 389 -1.91 8.30 -35.14
C VAL A 389 -1.86 9.50 -34.18
N LEU A 390 -0.75 9.70 -33.47
CA LEU A 390 -0.53 10.90 -32.65
C LEU A 390 -0.37 12.18 -33.48
N GLU A 391 -0.01 12.10 -34.75
CA GLU A 391 0.00 13.25 -35.66
C GLU A 391 -1.36 13.51 -36.31
N GLY A 392 -2.35 12.68 -36.00
CA GLY A 392 -3.72 12.81 -36.51
C GLY A 392 -3.97 12.05 -37.81
N TYR A 393 -3.00 11.26 -38.30
CA TYR A 393 -3.23 10.37 -39.43
C TYR A 393 -4.14 9.20 -39.04
N GLU A 394 -4.88 8.71 -40.02
CA GLU A 394 -5.68 7.49 -39.91
C GLU A 394 -4.86 6.32 -40.47
N MET A 395 -4.50 5.38 -39.60
CA MET A 395 -3.64 4.24 -39.95
C MET A 395 -4.47 2.99 -40.16
N THR A 396 -4.13 2.18 -41.16
CA THR A 396 -4.70 0.85 -41.35
C THR A 396 -3.80 -0.19 -40.70
N LEU A 397 -4.38 -1.02 -39.83
CA LEU A 397 -3.68 -2.14 -39.20
C LEU A 397 -3.88 -3.42 -40.00
N PRO A 398 -2.95 -4.40 -39.91
CA PRO A 398 -3.05 -5.69 -40.58
C PRO A 398 -4.07 -6.62 -39.89
N ARG A 399 -5.29 -6.13 -39.67
CA ARG A 399 -6.45 -6.82 -39.09
C ARG A 399 -7.66 -6.57 -39.97
N TYR A 400 -8.44 -7.60 -40.27
CA TYR A 400 -9.66 -7.49 -41.06
C TYR A 400 -10.93 -7.44 -40.18
N ASN A 401 -11.88 -6.61 -40.60
CA ASN A 401 -13.25 -6.59 -40.11
C ASN A 401 -14.07 -7.76 -40.71
N ARG A 402 -15.29 -7.97 -40.20
CA ARG A 402 -16.22 -9.00 -40.69
C ARG A 402 -16.62 -8.82 -42.17
N ASP A 403 -16.50 -7.61 -42.69
CA ASP A 403 -16.78 -7.25 -44.08
C ASP A 403 -15.54 -7.35 -45.00
N GLY A 404 -14.39 -7.78 -44.48
CA GLY A 404 -13.14 -7.90 -45.24
C GLY A 404 -12.35 -6.60 -45.41
N SER A 405 -12.81 -5.48 -44.83
CA SER A 405 -12.05 -4.23 -44.80
C SER A 405 -10.94 -4.27 -43.74
N MET A 406 -9.83 -3.56 -43.96
CA MET A 406 -8.81 -3.42 -42.92
C MET A 406 -9.28 -2.49 -41.81
N VAL A 407 -8.95 -2.86 -40.58
CA VAL A 407 -9.24 -2.12 -39.37
C VAL A 407 -8.45 -0.81 -39.35
N LYS A 408 -9.14 0.28 -38.99
CA LYS A 408 -8.57 1.63 -38.89
C LYS A 408 -8.28 1.99 -37.44
N TRP A 409 -7.19 2.71 -37.24
CA TRP A 409 -6.80 3.33 -35.99
C TRP A 409 -6.59 4.83 -36.21
N SER A 410 -7.30 5.65 -35.43
CA SER A 410 -7.12 7.09 -35.42
C SER A 410 -7.47 7.69 -34.05
N ARG A 411 -7.37 9.02 -33.94
CA ARG A 411 -7.84 9.80 -32.79
C ARG A 411 -9.37 9.93 -32.71
N LYS A 412 -10.11 9.56 -33.76
CA LYS A 412 -11.58 9.73 -33.79
C LYS A 412 -12.27 8.70 -32.89
N LYS A 413 -13.43 9.03 -32.33
CA LYS A 413 -14.16 8.15 -31.40
C LYS A 413 -14.80 6.94 -32.07
N ASP A 414 -14.98 6.99 -33.38
CA ASP A 414 -15.62 5.98 -34.22
C ASP A 414 -14.63 5.04 -34.92
N SER A 415 -13.31 5.22 -34.72
CA SER A 415 -12.32 4.26 -35.20
C SER A 415 -12.35 2.98 -34.36
N PHE A 416 -12.08 1.84 -35.00
CA PHE A 416 -12.12 0.53 -34.35
C PHE A 416 -11.13 0.44 -33.18
N TYR A 417 -9.92 0.95 -33.37
CA TYR A 417 -9.02 1.28 -32.27
C TYR A 417 -9.09 2.79 -32.05
N HIS A 418 -9.46 3.20 -30.84
CA HIS A 418 -9.48 4.60 -30.45
C HIS A 418 -8.21 4.92 -29.64
N PHE A 419 -7.54 6.01 -29.99
CA PHE A 419 -6.45 6.53 -29.17
C PHE A 419 -6.95 6.97 -27.79
N ASN A 420 -6.34 6.44 -26.73
CA ASN A 420 -6.62 6.85 -25.35
C ASN A 420 -5.51 7.78 -24.84
N PRO A 421 -5.79 9.07 -24.57
CA PRO A 421 -4.77 10.02 -24.10
C PRO A 421 -4.22 9.72 -22.70
N ASN A 422 -4.93 8.91 -21.90
CA ASN A 422 -4.49 8.56 -20.54
C ASN A 422 -3.58 7.31 -20.50
N TRP A 423 -3.41 6.63 -21.63
CA TRP A 423 -2.62 5.40 -21.73
C TRP A 423 -1.16 5.69 -22.07
N HIS A 424 -0.22 5.02 -21.40
CA HIS A 424 1.21 5.30 -21.52
C HIS A 424 2.08 4.05 -21.72
N ILE A 425 3.21 4.24 -22.38
CA ILE A 425 4.32 3.29 -22.52
C ILE A 425 5.50 3.82 -21.69
N VAL A 426 5.95 3.03 -20.73
CA VAL A 426 7.11 3.31 -19.89
C VAL A 426 8.30 2.52 -20.40
N GLY A 427 9.25 3.20 -21.05
CA GLY A 427 10.52 2.60 -21.48
C GLY A 427 11.61 2.83 -20.43
N ILE A 428 12.18 1.77 -19.88
CA ILE A 428 13.33 1.85 -18.98
C ILE A 428 14.59 1.80 -19.85
N THR A 429 15.41 2.84 -19.75
CA THR A 429 16.65 2.95 -20.51
C THR A 429 17.84 3.19 -19.59
N TYR A 430 18.96 2.57 -19.99
CA TYR A 430 20.26 2.71 -19.32
C TYR A 430 21.23 3.57 -20.13
N ASP A 431 20.75 4.16 -21.24
CA ASP A 431 21.50 5.09 -22.06
C ASP A 431 21.53 6.48 -21.38
N SER A 432 22.60 7.26 -21.58
CA SER A 432 22.66 8.61 -21.03
C SER A 432 21.69 9.55 -21.76
N ILE A 433 21.34 10.68 -21.16
CA ILE A 433 20.48 11.69 -21.79
C ILE A 433 21.05 12.15 -23.15
N ASN A 434 22.36 12.24 -23.27
CA ASN A 434 23.02 12.63 -24.52
C ASN A 434 22.87 11.54 -25.58
N ASP A 435 23.04 10.27 -25.20
CA ASP A 435 22.87 9.14 -26.11
C ASP A 435 21.43 9.05 -26.61
N ILE A 436 20.43 9.25 -25.73
CA ILE A 436 19.01 9.28 -26.08
C ILE A 436 18.72 10.37 -27.12
N LYS A 437 19.27 11.58 -26.95
CA LYS A 437 19.08 12.69 -27.88
C LYS A 437 19.74 12.47 -29.24
N GLN A 438 20.82 11.69 -29.30
CA GLN A 438 21.52 11.37 -30.55
C GLN A 438 20.91 10.16 -31.26
N LYS A 439 20.42 9.18 -30.49
CA LYS A 439 19.94 7.89 -30.98
C LYS A 439 18.52 7.93 -31.49
N TYR A 440 17.65 8.73 -30.89
CA TYR A 440 16.23 8.76 -31.22
C TYR A 440 15.85 9.97 -32.07
N THR A 441 14.92 9.76 -32.99
CA THR A 441 14.45 10.80 -33.92
C THR A 441 13.73 11.93 -33.18
N GLU A 442 13.78 13.15 -33.73
CA GLU A 442 13.04 14.30 -33.18
C GLU A 442 11.53 14.02 -33.11
N GLN A 443 11.00 13.26 -34.08
CA GLN A 443 9.59 12.88 -34.14
C GLN A 443 9.20 11.97 -32.96
N PHE A 444 10.03 10.98 -32.61
CA PHE A 444 9.81 10.15 -31.43
C PHE A 444 9.96 10.97 -30.14
N LEU A 445 11.00 11.80 -30.05
CA LEU A 445 11.28 12.63 -28.88
C LEU A 445 10.18 13.67 -28.61
N LYS A 446 9.50 14.18 -29.65
CA LYS A 446 8.33 15.07 -29.53
C LYS A 446 7.24 14.49 -28.65
N TYR A 447 6.97 13.19 -28.77
CA TYR A 447 5.93 12.47 -28.03
C TYR A 447 6.45 11.77 -26.76
N THR A 448 7.69 12.05 -26.37
CA THR A 448 8.39 11.38 -25.28
C THR A 448 8.71 12.33 -24.14
N ARG A 449 8.38 11.90 -22.92
CA ARG A 449 8.84 12.53 -21.68
C ARG A 449 10.08 11.79 -21.19
N ILE A 450 11.23 12.47 -21.21
CA ILE A 450 12.47 11.93 -20.61
C ILE A 450 12.49 12.29 -19.13
N VAL A 451 12.69 11.28 -18.30
CA VAL A 451 12.64 11.36 -16.86
C VAL A 451 13.89 10.72 -16.29
N LYS A 452 14.68 11.49 -15.54
CA LYS A 452 15.83 10.95 -14.83
C LYS A 452 15.42 10.52 -13.42
N VAL A 453 15.79 9.32 -13.01
CA VAL A 453 15.62 8.88 -11.62
C VAL A 453 16.76 9.46 -10.80
N ASN A 454 16.41 10.22 -9.75
CA ASN A 454 17.41 10.70 -8.81
C ASN A 454 17.83 9.53 -7.92
N GLN A 455 19.14 9.27 -7.87
CA GLN A 455 19.72 8.41 -6.85
C GLN A 455 20.03 9.28 -5.64
N ASP A 456 19.53 8.88 -4.48
CA ASP A 456 20.01 9.38 -3.20
C ASP A 456 21.45 8.92 -2.94
#